data_AF-A0A7Y3C059-F1
#
_entry.id   AF-A0A7Y3C059-F1
#
_cell.length_a   1.000
_cell.length_b   1.000
_cell.length_c   1.000
_cell.angle_alpha   90.00
_cell.angle_beta   90.00
_cell.angle_gamma   90.00
#
_symmetry.space_group_name_H-M   'P 1'
#
loop_
_entity.id
_entity.type
_entity.pdbx_description
1 polymer ?
#
loop_
_entity_poly.entity_id
_entity_poly.type
_entity_poly.pdbx_seq_one_letter_code
_entity_poly.pdbx_strand_id
1 'polypeptide(L)'
;MNWIIGLVAVVVLVALYDILQKKHAVLRNFPVVGHFRYMLEAIGPELRQYIVADNNEELPFSRDDRSWIYASAKKQNNYSGFGTDDPVEKSPNYLIIKHATLGRMDTHHDEQQDPKYRLPCAKVLGGERKRRRRFRPESVVNISAMSYGSLSSAAVEAMNRGA
;
A
#
# COMPACT_ATOMS: atom_id res chain seq x y z
N MET A 1 1.95 52.59 21.04
CA MET A 1 1.30 52.92 19.75
C MET A 1 2.01 52.27 18.55
N ASN A 2 3.34 52.46 18.38
CA ASN A 2 4.08 51.97 17.20
C ASN A 2 4.06 50.43 16.99
N TRP A 3 4.01 49.65 18.07
CA TRP A 3 3.95 48.18 17.98
C TRP A 3 2.64 47.66 17.37
N ILE A 4 1.53 48.38 17.58
CA ILE A 4 0.23 48.03 16.98
C ILE A 4 0.27 48.25 15.47
N ILE A 5 0.88 49.34 15.03
CA ILE A 5 1.05 49.66 13.60
C ILE A 5 1.93 48.59 12.93
N GLY A 6 3.02 48.18 13.58
CA GLY A 6 3.87 47.09 13.10
C GLY A 6 3.11 45.76 12.98
N LEU A 7 2.30 45.41 13.98
CA LEU A 7 1.51 44.18 13.97
C LEU A 7 0.44 44.19 12.86
N VAL A 8 -0.27 45.30 12.69
CA VAL A 8 -1.25 45.47 11.61
C VAL A 8 -0.59 45.40 10.24
N ALA A 9 0.58 46.02 10.07
CA ALA A 9 1.33 45.97 8.81
C ALA A 9 1.73 44.52 8.44
N VAL A 10 2.17 43.71 9.41
CA VAL A 10 2.48 42.30 9.19
C VAL A 10 1.23 41.52 8.76
N VAL A 11 0.09 41.71 9.44
CA VAL A 11 -1.16 41.03 9.10
C VAL A 11 -1.62 41.40 7.69
N VAL A 12 -1.52 42.67 7.30
CA VAL A 12 -1.86 43.14 5.95
C VAL A 12 -0.93 42.53 4.89
N LEU A 13 0.37 42.45 5.17
CA LEU A 13 1.33 41.80 4.26
C LEU A 13 1.03 40.31 4.08
N VAL A 14 0.69 39.60 5.17
CA VAL A 14 0.29 38.19 5.11
C VAL A 14 -1.02 38.03 4.33
N ALA A 15 -2.00 38.89 4.56
CA ALA A 15 -3.26 38.87 3.82
C ALA A 15 -3.05 39.11 2.30
N LEU A 16 -2.19 40.06 1.94
CA LEU A 16 -1.81 40.31 0.54
C LEU A 16 -1.13 39.09 -0.08
N TYR A 17 -0.19 38.47 0.63
CA TYR A 17 0.45 37.23 0.19
C TYR A 17 -0.55 36.09 -0.04
N ASP A 18 -1.49 35.91 0.90
CA ASP A 18 -2.53 34.88 0.83
C ASP A 18 -3.47 35.06 -0.36
N ILE A 19 -3.81 36.31 -0.70
CA ILE A 19 -4.69 36.63 -1.85
C ILE A 19 -3.96 36.43 -3.19
N LEU A 20 -2.67 36.76 -3.24
CA LEU A 20 -1.85 36.69 -4.45
C LEU A 20 -1.44 35.25 -4.80
N GLN A 21 -1.27 34.38 -3.81
CA GLN A 21 -0.87 33.01 -4.09
C GLN A 21 -1.97 32.21 -4.82
N LYS A 22 -1.55 31.38 -5.78
CA LYS A 22 -2.47 30.56 -6.59
C LYS A 22 -2.55 29.10 -6.15
N LYS A 23 -1.75 28.69 -5.15
CA LYS A 23 -1.60 27.28 -4.77
C LYS A 23 -2.66 26.81 -3.78
N HIS A 24 -3.06 27.64 -2.82
CA HIS A 24 -3.96 27.25 -1.74
C HIS A 24 -5.28 28.01 -1.84
N ALA A 25 -6.32 27.36 -2.36
CA ALA A 25 -7.65 27.98 -2.54
C ALA A 25 -8.27 28.46 -1.22
N VAL A 26 -8.04 27.75 -0.12
CA VAL A 26 -8.58 28.09 1.21
C VAL A 26 -7.97 29.40 1.74
N LEU A 27 -6.63 29.55 1.65
CA LEU A 27 -5.94 30.77 2.07
C LEU A 27 -6.36 31.97 1.23
N ARG A 28 -6.64 31.76 -0.05
CA ARG A 28 -7.11 32.82 -0.95
C ARG A 28 -8.54 33.29 -0.65
N ASN A 29 -9.43 32.38 -0.24
CA ASN A 29 -10.81 32.71 0.12
C ASN A 29 -10.93 33.25 1.56
N PHE A 30 -10.06 32.82 2.47
CA PHE A 30 -10.04 33.23 3.87
C PHE A 30 -8.60 33.62 4.29
N PRO A 31 -8.11 34.81 3.87
CA PRO A 31 -6.77 35.28 4.20
C PRO A 31 -6.57 35.37 5.70
N VAL A 32 -5.35 35.10 6.20
CA VAL A 32 -4.99 35.11 7.63
C VAL A 32 -5.67 33.99 8.44
N VAL A 33 -7.00 33.91 8.43
CA VAL A 33 -7.79 32.95 9.22
C VAL A 33 -7.58 31.52 8.73
N GLY A 34 -7.39 31.32 7.42
CA GLY A 34 -7.17 29.99 6.83
C GLY A 34 -5.91 29.27 7.35
N HIS A 35 -4.92 30.00 7.86
CA HIS A 35 -3.73 29.41 8.47
C HIS A 35 -4.06 28.58 9.71
N PHE A 36 -5.11 28.96 10.45
CA PHE A 36 -5.54 28.25 11.65
C PHE A 36 -5.97 26.81 11.33
N ARG A 37 -6.63 26.59 10.18
CA ARG A 37 -6.99 25.25 9.71
C ARG A 37 -5.76 24.37 9.54
N TYR A 38 -4.71 24.87 8.88
CA TYR A 38 -3.50 24.10 8.63
C TYR A 38 -2.67 23.87 9.90
N MET A 39 -2.67 24.83 10.83
CA MET A 39 -2.09 24.63 12.16
C MET A 39 -2.78 23.49 12.92
N LEU A 40 -4.12 23.49 12.95
CA LEU A 40 -4.88 22.41 13.59
C LEU A 40 -4.68 21.07 12.87
N GLU A 41 -4.60 21.08 11.54
CA GLU A 41 -4.35 19.87 10.75
C GLU A 41 -2.98 19.26 11.05
N ALA A 42 -1.96 20.09 11.32
CA ALA A 42 -0.62 19.64 11.69
C ALA A 42 -0.56 19.02 13.10
N ILE A 43 -1.36 19.52 14.04
CA ILE A 43 -1.45 18.99 15.42
C ILE A 43 -2.41 17.78 15.48
N GLY A 44 -3.31 17.66 14.51
CA GLY A 44 -4.34 16.62 14.44
C GLY A 44 -3.85 15.16 14.57
N PRO A 45 -2.70 14.73 13.99
CA PRO A 45 -2.18 13.38 14.16
C PRO A 45 -1.89 13.04 15.63
N GLU A 46 -1.28 13.96 16.36
CA GLU A 46 -0.93 13.76 17.78
C GLU A 46 -2.20 13.74 18.65
N LEU A 47 -3.14 14.66 18.39
CA LEU A 47 -4.41 14.70 19.15
C LEU A 47 -5.27 13.46 18.94
N ARG A 48 -5.24 12.83 17.75
CA ARG A 48 -6.01 11.60 17.48
C ARG A 48 -5.58 10.43 18.34
N GLN A 49 -4.29 10.30 18.65
CA GLN A 49 -3.83 9.23 19.53
C GLN A 49 -4.49 9.28 20.92
N TYR A 50 -4.97 10.46 21.34
CA TYR A 50 -5.48 10.68 22.69
C TYR A 50 -6.97 11.09 22.77
N ILE A 51 -7.57 11.64 21.70
CA ILE A 51 -8.91 12.25 21.75
C ILE A 51 -9.90 11.66 20.71
N VAL A 52 -9.46 11.30 19.50
CA VAL A 52 -10.34 10.84 18.40
C VAL A 52 -9.77 9.56 17.81
N ALA A 53 -10.44 8.43 18.05
CA ALA A 53 -9.84 7.11 17.92
C ALA A 53 -9.81 6.53 16.50
N ASP A 54 -10.57 7.05 15.52
CA ASP A 54 -10.73 6.37 14.22
C ASP A 54 -10.67 7.32 13.00
N ASN A 55 -9.93 6.91 11.95
CA ASN A 55 -9.85 7.62 10.66
C ASN A 55 -11.11 7.43 9.80
N ASN A 56 -11.93 6.42 10.12
CA ASN A 56 -13.07 5.97 9.34
C ASN A 56 -14.43 6.48 9.85
N GLU A 57 -14.45 7.26 10.94
CA GLU A 57 -15.70 7.80 11.52
C GLU A 57 -16.33 8.95 10.73
N GLU A 58 -15.59 9.60 9.83
CA GLU A 58 -16.10 10.73 9.05
C GLU A 58 -17.03 10.27 7.90
N LEU A 59 -18.30 10.71 7.92
CA LEU A 59 -19.31 10.46 6.87
C LEU A 59 -19.64 11.74 6.09
N PRO A 60 -20.00 11.68 4.78
CA PRO A 60 -20.18 10.48 3.95
C PRO A 60 -18.90 9.95 3.29
N PHE A 61 -17.78 10.66 3.41
CA PHE A 61 -16.48 10.26 2.85
C PHE A 61 -15.43 10.22 3.96
N SER A 62 -14.70 9.11 4.03
CA SER A 62 -13.63 8.90 4.99
C SER A 62 -12.49 9.91 4.76
N ARG A 63 -11.62 10.05 5.75
CA ARG A 63 -10.44 10.90 5.61
C ARG A 63 -9.49 10.39 4.54
N ASP A 64 -9.35 9.08 4.43
CA ASP A 64 -8.49 8.42 3.45
C ASP A 64 -8.97 8.72 2.03
N ASP A 65 -10.28 8.64 1.80
CA ASP A 65 -10.89 9.02 0.51
C ASP A 65 -10.56 10.47 0.15
N ARG A 66 -10.72 11.40 1.10
CA ARG A 66 -10.40 12.81 0.85
C ARG A 66 -8.92 13.02 0.59
N SER A 67 -8.04 12.35 1.35
CA SER A 67 -6.60 12.45 1.18
C SER A 67 -6.17 11.98 -0.21
N TRP A 68 -6.76 10.87 -0.68
CA TRP A 68 -6.52 10.32 -2.01
C TRP A 68 -7.05 11.25 -3.12
N ILE A 69 -8.26 11.80 -2.95
CA ILE A 69 -8.84 12.79 -3.89
C ILE A 69 -7.93 14.04 -3.97
N TYR A 70 -7.49 14.58 -2.84
CA TYR A 70 -6.63 15.77 -2.81
C TYR A 70 -5.25 15.51 -3.42
N ALA A 71 -4.62 14.38 -3.10
CA ALA A 71 -3.33 13.99 -3.68
C ALA A 71 -3.45 13.83 -5.20
N SER A 72 -4.50 13.15 -5.66
CA SER A 72 -4.79 12.94 -7.07
C SER A 72 -5.05 14.26 -7.80
N ALA A 73 -5.89 15.15 -7.25
CA ALA A 73 -6.18 16.47 -7.83
C ALA A 73 -4.94 17.37 -7.92
N LYS A 74 -4.00 17.23 -6.98
CA LYS A 74 -2.73 17.96 -6.97
C LYS A 74 -1.62 17.29 -7.79
N LYS A 75 -1.90 16.16 -8.47
CA LYS A 75 -0.89 15.33 -9.18
C LYS A 75 0.28 14.92 -8.29
N GLN A 76 0.00 14.64 -7.02
CA GLN A 76 0.96 14.15 -6.03
C GLN A 76 0.90 12.62 -5.95
N ASN A 77 1.83 12.02 -5.22
CA ASN A 77 1.79 10.59 -4.94
C ASN A 77 0.50 10.25 -4.17
N ASN A 78 -0.35 9.44 -4.79
CA ASN A 78 -1.61 8.96 -4.23
C ASN A 78 -1.54 7.46 -3.85
N TYR A 79 -0.35 6.86 -3.84
CA TYR A 79 -0.15 5.49 -3.36
C TYR A 79 -0.17 5.46 -1.82
N SER A 80 -0.98 4.55 -1.28
CA SER A 80 -0.98 4.16 0.13
C SER A 80 -0.34 2.78 0.29
N GLY A 81 0.05 2.44 1.53
CA GLY A 81 0.56 1.11 1.86
C GLY A 81 -0.49 0.03 1.59
N PHE A 82 -0.04 -1.18 1.22
CA PHE A 82 -0.93 -2.33 1.09
C PHE A 82 -1.39 -2.77 2.48
N GLY A 83 -2.64 -2.48 2.80
CA GLY A 83 -3.26 -2.75 4.10
C GLY A 83 -4.69 -2.23 4.13
N THR A 84 -5.41 -2.55 5.20
CA THR A 84 -6.73 -1.97 5.47
C THR A 84 -6.83 -1.66 6.95
N ASP A 85 -7.34 -0.47 7.26
CA ASP A 85 -7.68 -0.06 8.62
C ASP A 85 -9.12 -0.48 8.97
N ASP A 86 -9.86 -1.02 8.00
CA ASP A 86 -11.21 -1.52 8.23
C ASP A 86 -11.19 -2.75 9.14
N PRO A 87 -12.14 -2.86 10.09
CA PRO A 87 -12.26 -4.01 10.96
C PRO A 87 -12.88 -5.20 10.20
N VAL A 88 -12.10 -5.79 9.29
CA VAL A 88 -12.53 -6.86 8.38
C VAL A 88 -13.04 -8.09 9.12
N GLU A 89 -12.44 -8.41 10.27
CA GLU A 89 -12.80 -9.59 11.07
C GLU A 89 -14.01 -9.37 11.98
N LYS A 90 -14.34 -8.11 12.31
CA LYS A 90 -15.43 -7.79 13.26
C LYS A 90 -16.71 -7.34 12.57
N SER A 91 -16.62 -6.89 11.32
CA SER A 91 -17.80 -6.45 10.57
C SER A 91 -18.57 -7.65 10.02
N PRO A 92 -19.88 -7.74 10.25
CA PRO A 92 -20.71 -8.81 9.70
C PRO A 92 -20.84 -8.75 8.16
N ASN A 93 -20.44 -7.64 7.54
CA ASN A 93 -20.61 -7.39 6.11
C ASN A 93 -19.40 -7.82 5.26
N TYR A 94 -18.30 -8.24 5.87
CA TYR A 94 -17.12 -8.70 5.15
C TYR A 94 -17.11 -10.24 5.05
N LEU A 95 -17.28 -10.76 3.83
CA LEU A 95 -17.10 -12.18 3.56
C LEU A 95 -15.61 -12.48 3.34
N ILE A 96 -14.94 -13.01 4.36
CA ILE A 96 -13.55 -13.44 4.24
C ILE A 96 -13.50 -14.92 3.84
N ILE A 97 -13.12 -15.19 2.60
CA ILE A 97 -12.82 -16.55 2.14
C ILE A 97 -11.34 -16.82 2.40
N LYS A 98 -11.04 -17.55 3.47
CA LYS A 98 -9.66 -18.02 3.73
C LYS A 98 -9.32 -19.11 2.73
N HIS A 99 -8.49 -18.78 1.74
CA HIS A 99 -8.01 -19.76 0.77
C HIS A 99 -7.05 -20.73 1.44
N ALA A 100 -7.31 -22.04 1.32
CA ALA A 100 -6.32 -23.06 1.65
C ALA A 100 -5.29 -23.14 0.51
N THR A 101 -4.27 -22.28 0.58
CA THR A 101 -3.18 -22.22 -0.42
C THR A 101 -2.39 -23.52 -0.50
N LEU A 102 -2.32 -24.24 0.62
CA LEU A 102 -1.82 -25.60 0.73
C LEU A 102 -3.02 -26.42 1.17
N GLY A 103 -3.59 -27.23 0.27
CA GLY A 103 -4.50 -28.28 0.68
C GLY A 103 -3.84 -29.15 1.76
N ARG A 104 -4.62 -29.96 2.48
CA ARG A 104 -4.02 -31.08 3.20
C ARG A 104 -3.10 -31.78 2.20
N MET A 105 -1.81 -31.87 2.52
CA MET A 105 -0.94 -32.85 1.90
C MET A 105 -1.60 -34.17 2.25
N ASP A 106 -2.52 -34.62 1.40
CA ASP A 106 -3.27 -35.83 1.68
C ASP A 106 -2.22 -36.92 1.79
N THR A 107 -2.08 -37.42 3.02
CA THR A 107 -1.43 -38.69 3.32
C THR A 107 -2.32 -39.84 2.84
N HIS A 108 -3.05 -39.67 1.73
CA HIS A 108 -3.63 -40.77 0.99
C HIS A 108 -2.45 -41.50 0.33
N HIS A 109 -1.83 -42.29 1.20
CA HIS A 109 -0.80 -43.26 0.97
C HIS A 109 -1.36 -44.36 0.08
N ASP A 110 -1.54 -44.08 -1.21
CA ASP A 110 -1.58 -45.14 -2.20
C ASP A 110 -0.14 -45.61 -2.44
N GLU A 111 0.05 -46.93 -2.38
CA GLU A 111 1.31 -47.69 -2.31
C GLU A 111 2.26 -47.52 -3.54
N GLN A 112 2.03 -46.52 -4.39
CA GLN A 112 2.71 -46.29 -5.68
C GLN A 112 3.37 -44.91 -5.80
N GLN A 113 3.60 -44.19 -4.71
CA GLN A 113 4.42 -42.98 -4.75
C GLN A 113 5.91 -43.35 -4.69
N ASP A 114 6.53 -43.52 -5.87
CA ASP A 114 7.97 -43.40 -5.97
C ASP A 114 8.34 -41.96 -5.57
N PRO A 115 9.11 -41.71 -4.49
CA PRO A 115 9.58 -40.37 -4.14
C PRO A 115 10.44 -39.75 -5.25
N LYS A 116 10.84 -40.53 -6.26
CA LYS A 116 11.52 -40.08 -7.48
C LYS A 116 10.58 -39.95 -8.68
N TYR A 117 9.26 -40.00 -8.49
CA TYR A 117 8.30 -39.81 -9.57
C TYR A 117 8.50 -38.44 -10.20
N ARG A 118 9.01 -38.43 -11.42
CA ARG A 118 9.28 -37.20 -12.16
C ARG A 118 8.02 -36.77 -12.89
N LEU A 119 7.76 -35.46 -12.92
CA LEU A 119 6.71 -34.83 -13.73
C LEU A 119 7.32 -34.23 -15.01
N PRO A 120 7.65 -35.04 -16.04
CA PRO A 120 8.45 -34.58 -17.17
C PRO A 120 7.79 -33.42 -17.91
N CYS A 121 8.56 -32.38 -18.21
CA CYS A 121 8.06 -31.28 -19.03
C CYS A 121 7.95 -31.73 -20.49
N ALA A 122 6.77 -31.65 -21.11
CA ALA A 122 6.59 -31.92 -22.54
C ALA A 122 7.20 -30.84 -23.45
N LYS A 123 7.30 -29.61 -22.93
CA LYS A 123 7.57 -28.40 -23.69
C LYS A 123 9.06 -28.13 -23.84
N VAL A 124 9.50 -27.87 -25.07
CA VAL A 124 10.85 -27.35 -25.35
C VAL A 124 10.79 -25.83 -25.42
N LEU A 125 11.37 -25.16 -24.43
CA LEU A 125 11.43 -23.70 -24.38
C LEU A 125 12.31 -23.18 -25.52
N GLY A 126 11.75 -22.26 -26.32
CA GLY A 126 12.41 -21.73 -27.52
C GLY A 126 12.41 -22.65 -28.74
N GLY A 127 11.75 -23.82 -28.66
CA GLY A 127 11.63 -24.79 -29.77
C GLY A 127 10.92 -24.21 -31.00
N GLU A 128 9.71 -23.67 -30.81
CA GLU A 128 8.87 -23.12 -31.88
C GLU A 128 9.58 -22.01 -32.67
N ARG A 129 10.23 -21.08 -31.97
CA ARG A 129 10.95 -19.96 -32.60
C ARG A 129 12.37 -20.31 -33.04
N LYS A 130 12.72 -21.61 -33.12
CA LYS A 130 14.04 -22.12 -33.52
C LYS A 130 15.22 -21.39 -32.83
N ARG A 131 15.08 -21.09 -31.54
CA ARG A 131 16.11 -20.35 -30.79
C ARG A 131 17.37 -21.21 -30.65
N ARG A 132 18.55 -20.60 -30.80
CA ARG A 132 19.87 -21.26 -30.67
C ARG A 132 20.06 -21.99 -29.33
N ARG A 133 19.56 -21.42 -28.23
CA ARG A 133 19.65 -21.98 -26.87
C ARG A 133 18.30 -22.54 -26.39
N ARG A 134 17.66 -23.37 -27.22
CA ARG A 134 16.45 -24.08 -26.81
C ARG A 134 16.81 -25.17 -25.79
N PHE A 135 15.98 -25.36 -24.78
CA PHE A 135 16.17 -26.40 -23.77
C PHE A 135 14.82 -26.95 -23.32
N ARG A 136 14.84 -28.15 -22.75
CA ARG A 136 13.66 -28.80 -22.18
C ARG A 136 13.87 -28.91 -20.67
N PRO A 137 13.02 -28.28 -19.84
CA PRO A 137 13.08 -28.47 -18.39
C PRO A 137 12.88 -29.95 -18.04
N GLU A 138 13.53 -30.42 -16.97
CA GLU A 138 13.35 -31.79 -16.49
C GLU A 138 11.94 -32.02 -15.92
N SER A 139 11.34 -30.99 -15.32
CA SER A 139 10.01 -31.04 -14.71
C SER A 139 9.09 -29.89 -15.18
N VAL A 140 7.77 -30.14 -15.18
CA VAL A 140 6.74 -29.10 -15.38
C VAL A 140 6.74 -28.12 -14.20
N VAL A 141 7.05 -28.61 -13.00
CA VAL A 141 7.15 -27.81 -11.77
C VAL A 141 8.60 -27.37 -11.59
N ASN A 142 8.83 -26.08 -11.38
CA ASN A 142 10.16 -25.53 -11.11
C ASN A 142 10.08 -24.50 -9.99
N ILE A 143 11.18 -24.34 -9.25
CA ILE A 143 11.34 -23.31 -8.23
C ILE A 143 11.93 -22.07 -8.91
N SER A 144 11.26 -20.93 -8.75
CA SER A 144 11.73 -19.66 -9.30
C SER A 144 12.86 -19.08 -8.45
N ALA A 145 13.78 -18.35 -9.08
CA ALA A 145 14.83 -17.64 -8.35
C ALA A 145 14.19 -16.53 -7.48
N MET A 146 14.39 -16.63 -6.16
CA MET A 146 14.01 -15.58 -5.20
C MET A 146 15.26 -15.00 -4.54
N SER A 147 15.25 -13.70 -4.25
CA SER A 147 16.44 -12.99 -3.77
C SER A 147 16.83 -13.45 -2.35
N TYR A 148 18.12 -13.66 -2.11
CA TYR A 148 18.67 -13.94 -0.79
C TYR A 148 18.45 -12.70 0.11
N GLY A 149 17.52 -12.81 1.06
CA GLY A 149 17.04 -11.69 1.88
C GLY A 149 15.54 -11.41 1.76
N SER A 150 14.88 -11.89 0.70
CA SER A 150 13.40 -11.85 0.58
C SER A 150 12.72 -13.02 1.30
N LEU A 151 13.48 -14.08 1.59
CA LEU A 151 13.03 -15.30 2.27
C LEU A 151 13.96 -15.63 3.43
N SER A 152 13.43 -16.32 4.44
CA SER A 152 14.22 -16.84 5.55
C SER A 152 15.20 -17.92 5.07
N SER A 153 16.29 -18.12 5.82
CA SER A 153 17.26 -19.18 5.56
C SER A 153 16.60 -20.56 5.48
N ALA A 154 15.65 -20.84 6.38
CA ALA A 154 14.88 -22.09 6.40
C ALA A 154 14.05 -22.29 5.11
N ALA A 155 13.45 -21.22 4.57
CA ALA A 155 12.69 -21.30 3.33
C ALA A 155 13.60 -21.57 2.11
N VAL A 156 14.78 -20.93 2.07
CA VAL A 156 15.78 -21.18 1.02
C VAL A 156 16.29 -22.63 1.09
N GLU A 157 16.59 -23.14 2.28
CA GLU A 157 17.03 -24.53 2.48
C GLU A 157 15.95 -25.54 2.06
N ALA A 158 14.70 -25.34 2.48
CA ALA A 158 13.59 -26.21 2.12
C ALA A 158 13.37 -26.28 0.59
N MET A 159 13.43 -25.13 -0.09
CA MET A 159 13.34 -25.08 -1.55
C MET A 159 14.50 -25.81 -2.23
N ASN A 160 15.74 -25.61 -1.76
CA ASN A 160 16.91 -26.29 -2.33
C ASN A 160 16.88 -27.81 -2.13
N ARG A 161 16.28 -28.30 -1.03
CA ARG A 161 16.09 -29.74 -0.80
C ARG A 161 14.96 -30.34 -1.64
N GLY A 162 13.94 -29.54 -1.97
CA GLY A 162 12.80 -29.96 -2.79
C GLY A 162 13.02 -29.82 -4.30
N ALA A 163 14.07 -29.10 -4.73
CA ALA A 163 14.49 -28.97 -6.12
C ALA A 163 15.18 -30.24 -6.63
#